data_AF-A0A257LT87-F1
#
_entry.id   AF-A0A257LT87-F1
#
_cell.length_a   1.000
_cell.length_b   1.000
_cell.length_c   1.000
_cell.angle_alpha   90.00
_cell.angle_beta   90.00
_cell.angle_gamma   90.00
#
_symmetry.space_group_name_H-M   'P 1'
#
loop_
_entity.id
_entity.type
_entity.pdbx_description
1 polymer ?
#
loop_
_entity_poly.entity_id
_entity_poly.type
_entity_poly.pdbx_seq_one_letter_code
_entity_poly.pdbx_strand_id
1 'polypeptide(L)'
;MFGFVKPHKCYEVAIKALTHILKKRRDVYIFIAGTVAPTASEREKQYVEYIRDMIDKLDVTDNVIFPNRFFPDEDVPYLMGASDIVLFHYYEEDRSSSGAFHLAIGAG
;
A
#
# COMPACT_ATOMS: atom_id res chain seq x y z
N MET A 1 -2.29 -2.01 -2.62
CA MET A 1 -0.81 -1.92 -2.62
C MET A 1 -0.25 -3.09 -1.86
N PHE A 2 0.81 -3.76 -2.35
CA PHE A 2 1.31 -5.02 -1.75
C PHE A 2 2.82 -5.03 -1.44
N GLY A 3 3.19 -5.84 -0.44
CA GLY A 3 4.55 -6.15 -0.02
C GLY A 3 5.07 -5.24 1.09
N PHE A 4 6.38 -5.33 1.40
CA PHE A 4 6.95 -4.58 2.52
C PHE A 4 6.72 -3.07 2.43
N VAL A 5 6.32 -2.46 3.53
CA VAL A 5 6.10 -1.02 3.65
C VAL A 5 7.45 -0.33 3.75
N LYS A 6 7.79 0.50 2.77
CA LYS A 6 9.08 1.20 2.65
C LYS A 6 8.90 2.63 2.15
N PRO A 7 9.77 3.57 2.54
CA PRO A 7 9.69 4.97 2.09
C PRO A 7 9.65 5.15 0.57
N HIS A 8 10.44 4.37 -0.19
CA HIS A 8 10.46 4.47 -1.66
C HIS A 8 9.18 4.02 -2.36
N LYS A 9 8.25 3.42 -1.61
CA LYS A 9 6.93 3.08 -2.11
C LYS A 9 5.92 4.21 -2.00
N CYS A 10 6.28 5.37 -1.46
CA CYS A 10 5.49 6.60 -1.55
C CYS A 10 4.00 6.46 -1.23
N TYR A 11 3.65 5.72 -0.17
CA TYR A 11 2.26 5.52 0.25
C TYR A 11 1.52 6.84 0.52
N GLU A 12 2.26 7.87 0.95
CA GLU A 12 1.76 9.23 1.15
C GLU A 12 1.13 9.84 -0.10
N VAL A 13 1.60 9.47 -1.30
CA VAL A 13 1.05 9.99 -2.56
C VAL A 13 -0.34 9.40 -2.79
N ALA A 14 -0.50 8.09 -2.60
CA ALA A 14 -1.78 7.42 -2.75
C ALA A 14 -2.81 7.91 -1.71
N ILE A 15 -2.40 8.09 -0.45
CA ILE A 15 -3.29 8.58 0.61
C ILE A 15 -3.72 10.02 0.33
N LYS A 16 -2.80 10.90 -0.10
CA LYS A 16 -3.16 12.27 -0.52
C LYS A 16 -4.08 12.26 -1.73
N ALA A 17 -3.85 11.39 -2.71
CA ALA A 17 -4.74 11.25 -3.86
C ALA A 17 -6.15 10.78 -3.44
N LEU A 18 -6.24 9.87 -2.46
CA LEU A 18 -7.52 9.39 -1.92
C LEU A 18 -8.40 10.54 -1.44
N THR A 19 -7.86 11.52 -0.71
CA THR A 19 -8.65 12.70 -0.27
C THR A 19 -9.30 13.46 -1.43
N HIS A 20 -8.69 13.47 -2.62
CA HIS A 20 -9.23 14.11 -3.81
C HIS A 20 -10.27 13.23 -4.50
N ILE A 21 -10.05 11.92 -4.51
CA ILE A 21 -10.97 10.92 -5.08
C ILE A 21 -12.27 10.89 -4.28
N LEU A 22 -12.20 10.92 -2.94
CA LEU A 22 -13.34 10.86 -2.04
C LEU A 22 -14.31 12.05 -2.19
N LYS A 23 -13.85 13.18 -2.75
CA LYS A 23 -14.72 14.32 -3.13
C LYS A 23 -15.69 13.97 -4.25
N LYS A 24 -15.38 12.97 -5.07
CA LYS A 24 -16.19 12.55 -6.23
C LYS A 24 -16.86 11.20 -5.99
N ARG A 25 -16.18 10.27 -5.32
CA ARG A 25 -16.64 8.90 -5.08
C ARG A 25 -16.26 8.46 -3.67
N ARG A 26 -17.25 8.22 -2.81
CA ARG A 26 -17.04 7.88 -1.39
C ARG A 26 -16.76 6.38 -1.15
N ASP A 27 -17.08 5.54 -2.12
CA ASP A 27 -16.97 4.09 -2.12
C ASP A 27 -15.58 3.60 -2.59
N VAL A 28 -14.54 4.40 -2.37
CA VAL A 28 -13.17 4.06 -2.76
C VAL A 28 -12.35 3.72 -1.53
N TYR A 29 -11.67 2.58 -1.58
CA TYR A 29 -10.86 2.08 -0.48
C TYR A 29 -9.43 1.85 -0.95
N ILE A 30 -8.46 2.17 -0.09
CA ILE A 30 -7.07 1.78 -0.26
C ILE A 30 -6.77 0.66 0.71
N PHE A 31 -6.31 -0.47 0.17
CA PHE A 31 -5.76 -1.55 0.97
C PHE A 31 -4.22 -1.55 0.92
N ILE A 32 -3.60 -1.35 2.08
CA ILE A 32 -2.15 -1.46 2.29
C ILE A 32 -1.87 -2.86 2.83
N ALA A 33 -1.61 -3.80 1.91
CA ALA A 33 -1.32 -5.18 2.22
C ALA A 33 0.17 -5.39 2.49
N GLY A 34 0.58 -5.17 3.74
CA GLY A 34 1.94 -5.47 4.17
C GLY A 34 2.29 -4.86 5.52
N THR A 35 3.55 -5.06 5.89
CA THR A 35 4.19 -4.50 7.08
C THR A 35 5.67 -4.25 6.75
N VAL A 36 6.46 -3.78 7.70
CA VAL A 36 7.91 -3.66 7.54
C VAL A 36 8.59 -5.02 7.55
N ALA A 37 9.80 -5.13 6.98
CA ALA A 37 10.57 -6.36 7.06
C ALA A 37 11.02 -6.64 8.52
N PRO A 38 11.26 -7.90 8.92
CA PRO A 38 11.79 -8.21 10.25
C PRO A 38 13.12 -7.51 10.56
N THR A 39 13.92 -7.24 9.53
CA THR A 39 15.21 -6.54 9.60
C THR A 39 15.08 -5.02 9.37
N ALA A 40 13.88 -4.46 9.51
CA ALA A 40 13.64 -3.06 9.20
C ALA A 40 14.44 -2.11 10.09
N SER A 41 15.02 -1.10 9.44
CA SER A 41 15.67 0.02 10.12
C SER A 41 14.68 0.84 10.93
N GLU A 42 15.18 1.61 11.89
CA GLU A 42 14.34 2.52 12.68
C GLU A 42 13.60 3.54 11.79
N ARG A 43 14.26 4.00 10.72
CA ARG A 43 13.64 4.87 9.70
C ARG A 43 12.44 4.21 9.02
N GLU A 44 12.50 2.92 8.72
CA GLU A 44 11.38 2.19 8.10
C GLU A 44 10.22 2.00 9.09
N LYS A 45 10.50 1.76 10.37
CA LYS A 45 9.47 1.69 11.42
C LYS A 45 8.78 3.04 11.63
N GLN A 46 9.56 4.12 11.72
CA GLN A 46 9.05 5.49 11.81
C GLN A 46 8.19 5.86 10.59
N TYR A 47 8.51 5.31 9.41
CA TYR A 47 7.70 5.54 8.22
C TYR A 47 6.30 4.93 8.35
N VAL A 48 6.14 3.77 9.00
CA VAL A 48 4.80 3.20 9.26
C VAL A 48 3.97 4.12 10.14
N GLU A 49 4.55 4.63 11.21
CA GLU A 49 3.87 5.56 12.12
C GLU A 49 3.54 6.89 11.40
N TYR A 50 4.45 7.40 10.58
CA TYR A 50 4.18 8.55 9.71
C TYR A 50 2.97 8.32 8.77
N ILE A 51 2.84 7.13 8.19
CA ILE A 51 1.70 6.79 7.34
C ILE A 51 0.40 6.72 8.16
N ARG A 52 0.42 6.12 9.35
CA ARG A 52 -0.74 6.06 10.26
C ARG A 52 -1.21 7.45 10.68
N ASP A 53 -0.28 8.27 11.16
CA ASP A 53 -0.52 9.67 11.51
C ASP A 53 -1.18 10.45 10.36
N MET A 54 -0.77 10.19 9.12
CA MET A 54 -1.28 10.88 7.94
C MET A 54 -2.69 10.43 7.58
N ILE A 55 -2.99 9.14 7.73
CA ILE A 55 -4.34 8.60 7.53
C ILE A 55 -5.31 9.31 8.47
N ASP A 56 -4.93 9.44 9.75
CA ASP A 56 -5.74 10.10 10.76
C ASP A 56 -5.83 11.62 10.51
N LYS A 57 -4.70 12.30 10.23
CA LYS A 57 -4.68 13.75 9.97
C LYS A 57 -5.47 14.17 8.73
N LEU A 58 -5.57 13.28 7.74
CA LEU A 58 -6.32 13.53 6.50
C LEU A 58 -7.78 13.07 6.58
N ASP A 59 -8.20 12.51 7.71
CA ASP A 59 -9.57 12.03 7.95
C ASP A 59 -10.02 11.00 6.88
N VAL A 60 -9.13 10.04 6.59
CA VAL A 60 -9.40 8.95 5.62
C VAL A 60 -9.32 7.57 6.23
N THR A 61 -9.36 7.46 7.56
CA THR A 61 -9.23 6.20 8.30
C THR A 61 -10.27 5.16 7.86
N ASP A 62 -11.51 5.57 7.58
CA ASP A 62 -12.58 4.68 7.10
C ASP A 62 -12.36 4.14 5.67
N ASN A 63 -11.52 4.82 4.89
CA ASN A 63 -11.22 4.46 3.50
C ASN A 63 -9.83 3.85 3.33
N VAL A 64 -9.04 3.70 4.40
CA VAL A 64 -7.71 3.09 4.36
C VAL A 64 -7.65 1.88 5.27
N ILE A 65 -7.58 0.70 4.66
CA ILE A 65 -7.42 -0.57 5.35
C ILE A 65 -5.92 -0.87 5.45
N PHE A 66 -5.34 -0.69 6.65
CA PHE A 66 -3.92 -0.94 6.90
C PHE A 66 -3.70 -1.78 8.17
N PRO A 67 -3.84 -3.13 8.08
CA PRO A 67 -3.70 -4.01 9.23
C PRO A 67 -2.25 -4.12 9.75
N ASN A 68 -1.28 -3.58 9.00
CA ASN A 68 0.16 -3.64 9.32
C ASN A 68 0.62 -5.07 9.67
N ARG A 69 0.31 -6.04 8.81
CA ARG A 69 0.71 -7.45 8.98
C ARG A 69 1.36 -8.02 7.72
N PHE A 70 2.10 -9.10 7.91
CA PHE A 70 2.60 -9.90 6.79
C PHE A 70 1.47 -10.76 6.20
N PHE A 71 1.52 -10.95 4.88
CA PHE A 71 0.61 -11.81 4.13
C PHE A 71 1.46 -12.90 3.44
N PRO A 72 1.19 -14.19 3.70
CA PRO A 72 1.88 -15.28 3.02
C PRO A 72 1.52 -15.35 1.54
N ASP A 73 2.36 -16.01 0.74
CA ASP A 73 2.19 -16.08 -0.73
C ASP A 73 0.84 -16.68 -1.15
N GLU A 74 0.28 -17.60 -0.35
CA GLU A 74 -1.04 -18.20 -0.56
C GLU A 74 -2.19 -17.18 -0.49
N ASP A 75 -2.04 -16.09 0.28
CA ASP A 75 -3.05 -15.03 0.36
C ASP A 75 -3.02 -14.11 -0.86
N VAL A 76 -1.86 -14.00 -1.53
CA VAL A 76 -1.61 -12.97 -2.54
C VAL A 76 -2.59 -13.02 -3.72
N PRO A 77 -2.93 -14.19 -4.30
CA PRO A 77 -3.94 -14.25 -5.37
C PRO A 77 -5.30 -13.69 -4.93
N TYR A 78 -5.71 -13.95 -3.68
CA TYR A 78 -6.97 -13.42 -3.16
C TYR A 78 -6.92 -11.91 -2.97
N LEU A 79 -5.79 -11.36 -2.50
CA LEU A 79 -5.61 -9.92 -2.35
C LEU A 79 -5.65 -9.20 -3.70
N MET A 80 -4.99 -9.77 -4.71
CA MET A 80 -4.96 -9.20 -6.06
C MET A 80 -6.33 -9.34 -6.73
N GLY A 81 -6.96 -10.51 -6.65
CA GLY A 81 -8.27 -10.77 -7.25
C GLY A 81 -9.42 -9.99 -6.59
N ALA A 82 -9.28 -9.58 -5.33
CA ALA A 82 -10.26 -8.71 -4.65
C ALA A 82 -10.06 -7.20 -4.96
N SER A 83 -9.01 -6.84 -5.70
CA SER A 83 -8.66 -5.44 -5.97
C SER A 83 -9.05 -5.05 -7.40
N ASP A 84 -9.79 -3.94 -7.56
CA ASP A 84 -10.05 -3.37 -8.90
C ASP A 84 -8.77 -2.82 -9.55
N ILE A 85 -7.84 -2.31 -8.73
CA ILE A 85 -6.59 -1.66 -9.16
C ILE A 85 -5.45 -2.05 -8.21
N VAL A 86 -4.34 -2.52 -8.78
CA VAL A 86 -3.08 -2.70 -8.05
C VAL A 86 -2.13 -1.55 -8.37
N LEU A 87 -1.76 -0.80 -7.33
CA LEU A 87 -1.00 0.43 -7.47
C LEU A 87 0.47 0.27 -7.08
N PHE A 88 1.37 0.73 -7.95
CA PHE A 88 2.83 0.68 -7.82
C PHE A 88 3.46 2.06 -8.09
N HIS A 89 3.51 2.95 -7.10
CA HIS A 89 4.09 4.30 -7.21
C HIS A 89 5.50 4.36 -6.60
N TYR A 90 6.43 3.65 -7.22
CA TYR A 90 7.85 3.69 -6.84
C TYR A 90 8.52 4.91 -7.46
N TYR A 91 9.42 5.59 -6.72
CA TYR A 91 10.23 6.66 -7.29
C TYR A 91 11.62 6.18 -7.78
N GLU A 92 12.03 4.97 -7.40
CA GLU A 92 13.32 4.39 -7.83
C GLU A 92 13.17 3.71 -9.21
N GLU A 93 13.93 4.16 -10.21
CA GLU A 93 13.91 3.64 -11.59
C GLU A 93 14.50 2.21 -11.71
N ASP A 94 15.40 1.83 -10.80
CA ASP A 94 16.28 0.66 -10.98
C ASP A 94 15.74 -0.67 -10.42
N ARG A 95 14.49 -0.73 -9.96
CA ARG A 95 13.86 -1.98 -9.48
C ARG A 95 12.80 -2.50 -10.45
N SER A 96 13.22 -2.71 -11.70
CA SER A 96 12.44 -3.28 -12.81
C SER A 96 12.20 -4.80 -12.77
N SER A 97 12.27 -5.43 -11.59
CA SER A 97 11.85 -6.84 -11.40
C SER A 97 11.00 -6.97 -10.15
N SER A 98 9.87 -6.27 -10.14
CA SER A 98 8.88 -6.44 -9.08
C SER A 98 8.14 -7.76 -9.31
N GLY A 99 8.46 -8.79 -8.53
CA GLY A 99 7.68 -10.04 -8.50
C GLY A 99 6.20 -9.76 -8.22
N ALA A 100 5.89 -8.75 -7.41
CA ALA A 100 4.52 -8.30 -7.15
C ALA A 100 3.79 -7.80 -8.41
N PHE A 101 4.49 -7.21 -9.38
CA PHE A 101 3.88 -6.78 -10.64
C PHE A 101 3.47 -7.98 -11.51
N HIS A 102 4.36 -8.98 -11.62
CA HIS A 102 4.04 -10.23 -12.33
C HIS A 102 2.86 -10.97 -11.68
N LEU A 103 2.82 -11.00 -10.34
CA LEU A 103 1.70 -11.59 -9.58
C LEU A 103 0.39 -10.85 -9.84
N ALA A 104 0.42 -9.51 -9.92
CA ALA A 104 -0.77 -8.72 -10.22
C ALA A 104 -1.30 -8.99 -11.64
N ILE A 105 -0.42 -9.13 -12.64
CA ILE A 105 -0.83 -9.50 -14.01
C ILE A 105 -1.40 -10.93 -14.05
N GLY A 106 -0.77 -11.88 -13.37
CA GLY A 106 -1.20 -13.29 -13.40
C GLY A 106 -2.49 -13.58 -12.64
N ALA A 107 -2.95 -12.67 -11.77
CA ALA A 107 -4.17 -12.80 -11.00
C ALA A 107 -5.43 -12.30 -11.73
N GLY A 108 -5.28 -11.76 -12.95
CA GLY A 108 -6.36 -11.30 -13.82
C GLY A 108 -6.60 -12.23 -15.00
#